data_AF-A0A6J1RC76-F1
#
_entry.id   AF-A0A6J1RC76-F1
#
_cell.length_a   1.000
_cell.length_b   1.000
_cell.length_c   1.000
_cell.angle_alpha   90.00
_cell.angle_beta   90.00
_cell.angle_gamma   90.00
#
_symmetry.space_group_name_H-M   'P 1'
#
loop_
_entity.id
_entity.type
_entity.pdbx_description
1 polymer ?
#
loop_
_entity_poly.entity_id
_entity_poly.type
_entity_poly.pdbx_seq_one_letter_code
_entity_poly.pdbx_strand_id
1 'polypeptide(L)'
;MIKHPRQDDTQDETGVSSATIVDWFNFCREVCVFWAEKHSEKLGGPGCIVEIDETKIGKRKYNRGRLVKGQWIFGGYERGTKKIFIVPVQDRTEETLLALLEVL
;
A
#
# COMPACT_ATOMS: atom_id res chain seq x y z
N MET A 1 16.44 0.61 -22.88
CA MET A 1 15.41 -0.16 -22.16
C MET A 1 15.58 0.11 -20.68
N ILE A 2 14.56 0.57 -19.98
CA ILE A 2 14.61 0.65 -18.52
C ILE A 2 14.58 -0.81 -18.03
N LYS A 3 15.71 -1.33 -17.52
CA LYS A 3 15.72 -2.61 -16.80
C LYS A 3 14.66 -2.50 -15.71
N HIS A 4 13.80 -3.49 -15.54
CA HIS A 4 12.78 -3.45 -14.49
C HIS A 4 13.46 -3.83 -13.16
N PRO A 5 13.85 -2.88 -12.30
CA PRO A 5 14.94 -3.14 -11.37
C PRO A 5 14.44 -3.07 -9.92
N ARG A 6 14.74 -4.10 -9.14
CA ARG A 6 15.03 -3.92 -7.71
C ARG A 6 16.06 -4.93 -7.23
N GLN A 7 15.94 -6.18 -7.68
CA GLN A 7 16.80 -7.27 -7.20
C GLN A 7 18.18 -7.22 -7.84
N ASP A 8 18.25 -7.17 -9.18
CA ASP A 8 19.51 -7.21 -9.93
C ASP A 8 20.44 -6.05 -9.56
N ASP A 9 19.93 -4.83 -9.50
CA ASP A 9 20.73 -3.65 -9.14
C ASP A 9 21.25 -3.77 -7.68
N THR A 10 20.41 -4.21 -6.75
CA THR A 10 20.83 -4.42 -5.34
C THR A 10 21.87 -5.54 -5.22
N GLN A 11 21.74 -6.58 -6.03
CA GLN A 11 22.69 -7.69 -6.09
C GLN A 11 24.04 -7.22 -6.66
N ASP A 12 24.02 -6.44 -7.74
CA ASP A 12 25.22 -5.88 -8.37
C ASP A 12 25.95 -4.92 -7.40
N GLU A 13 25.21 -4.12 -6.63
CA GLU A 13 25.78 -3.15 -5.67
C GLU A 13 26.32 -3.79 -4.39
N THR A 14 25.63 -4.80 -3.85
CA THR A 14 25.98 -5.39 -2.54
C THR A 14 26.76 -6.70 -2.63
N GLY A 15 26.76 -7.35 -3.80
CA GLY A 15 27.32 -8.70 -3.99
C GLY A 15 26.55 -9.81 -3.27
N VAL A 16 25.39 -9.51 -2.68
CA VAL A 16 24.55 -10.45 -1.95
C VAL A 16 23.72 -11.30 -2.91
N SER A 17 23.48 -12.56 -2.56
CA SER A 17 22.69 -13.46 -3.41
C SER A 17 21.26 -12.94 -3.62
N SER A 18 20.72 -13.21 -4.82
CA SER A 18 19.32 -12.88 -5.15
C SER A 18 18.32 -13.39 -4.10
N ALA A 19 18.51 -14.63 -3.62
CA ALA A 19 17.65 -15.24 -2.61
C ALA A 19 17.63 -14.42 -1.31
N THR A 20 18.80 -14.03 -0.81
CA THR A 20 18.92 -13.22 0.41
C THR A 20 18.30 -11.84 0.23
N ILE A 21 18.45 -11.20 -0.94
CA ILE A 21 17.82 -9.90 -1.24
C ILE A 21 16.29 -10.03 -1.28
N VAL A 22 15.77 -11.10 -1.88
CA VAL A 22 14.33 -11.39 -1.90
C VAL A 22 13.79 -11.52 -0.48
N ASP A 23 14.46 -12.31 0.36
CA ASP A 23 14.07 -12.53 1.75
C ASP A 23 14.14 -11.24 2.57
N TRP A 24 15.21 -10.45 2.41
CA TRP A 24 15.33 -9.14 3.05
C TRP A 24 14.19 -8.20 2.66
N PHE A 25 13.87 -8.12 1.37
CA PHE A 25 12.77 -7.30 0.89
C PHE A 25 11.40 -7.80 1.37
N ASN A 26 11.22 -9.11 1.52
CA ASN A 26 10.01 -9.68 2.14
C ASN A 26 9.90 -9.24 3.59
N PHE A 27 10.98 -9.39 4.36
CA PHE A 27 11.03 -8.95 5.76
C PHE A 27 10.68 -7.46 5.91
N CYS A 28 11.27 -6.57 5.10
CA CYS A 28 10.93 -5.14 5.14
C CYS A 28 9.44 -4.89 4.83
N ARG A 29 8.85 -5.62 3.89
CA ARG A 29 7.41 -5.51 3.58
C ARG A 29 6.55 -5.97 4.75
N GLU A 30 6.91 -7.07 5.39
CA GLU A 30 6.20 -7.59 6.56
C GLU A 30 6.21 -6.59 7.72
N VAL A 31 7.34 -5.93 7.98
CA VAL A 31 7.43 -4.85 8.97
C VAL A 31 6.46 -3.71 8.65
N CYS A 32 6.37 -3.30 7.38
CA CYS A 32 5.43 -2.26 6.95
C CYS A 32 3.96 -2.69 7.15
N VAL A 33 3.62 -3.94 6.81
CA VAL A 33 2.26 -4.48 7.00
C VAL A 33 1.92 -4.52 8.49
N PHE A 34 2.80 -5.08 9.32
CA PHE A 34 2.62 -5.11 10.76
C PHE A 34 2.41 -3.73 11.36
N TRP A 35 3.20 -2.75 10.92
CA TRP A 35 3.04 -1.37 11.36
C TRP A 35 1.69 -0.79 10.94
N ALA A 36 1.28 -0.98 9.68
CA ALA A 36 -0.01 -0.49 9.16
C ALA A 36 -1.21 -1.12 9.88
N GLU A 37 -1.16 -2.42 10.18
CA GLU A 37 -2.20 -3.12 10.93
C GLU A 37 -2.30 -2.61 12.38
N LYS A 38 -1.17 -2.35 13.01
CA LYS A 38 -1.12 -1.88 14.40
C LYS A 38 -1.52 -0.42 14.58
N HIS A 39 -1.29 0.41 13.56
CA HIS A 39 -1.47 1.86 13.64
C HIS A 39 -2.63 2.39 12.79
N SER A 40 -3.37 1.52 12.09
CA SER A 40 -4.63 1.91 11.46
C SER A 40 -5.67 2.18 12.55
N GLU A 41 -6.04 3.43 12.68
CA GLU A 41 -6.98 3.90 13.70
C GLU A 41 -8.21 4.51 13.04
N LYS A 42 -9.29 4.58 13.82
CA LYS A 42 -10.46 5.33 13.42
C LYS A 42 -10.15 6.83 13.32
N LEU A 43 -10.42 7.44 12.18
CA LEU A 43 -10.15 8.85 11.91
C LEU A 43 -11.42 9.72 11.96
N GLY A 44 -11.23 11.03 12.10
CA GLY A 44 -12.31 12.00 11.99
C GLY A 44 -12.96 12.38 13.32
N GLY A 45 -14.11 13.03 13.22
CA GLY A 45 -14.81 13.66 14.34
C GLY A 45 -15.08 15.15 14.09
N PRO A 46 -15.84 15.82 14.97
CA PRO A 46 -16.19 17.23 14.79
C PRO A 46 -14.96 18.12 14.65
N GLY A 47 -14.87 18.85 13.53
CA GLY A 47 -13.75 19.75 13.24
C GLY A 47 -12.47 19.08 12.70
N CYS A 48 -12.46 17.75 12.55
CA CYS A 48 -11.37 17.04 11.91
C CYS A 48 -11.50 17.08 10.38
N ILE A 49 -10.36 17.20 9.69
CA ILE A 49 -10.28 17.07 8.24
C ILE A 49 -9.49 15.80 7.94
N VAL A 50 -10.18 14.83 7.34
CA VAL A 50 -9.60 13.57 6.87
C VAL A 50 -9.52 13.61 5.35
N GLU A 51 -8.32 13.37 4.82
CA GLU A 51 -8.09 13.13 3.40
C GLU A 51 -8.24 11.64 3.13
N ILE A 52 -8.96 11.29 2.08
CA ILE A 52 -9.23 9.91 1.69
C ILE A 52 -8.69 9.70 0.29
N ASP A 53 -8.01 8.57 0.06
CA ASP A 53 -7.51 8.19 -1.26
C ASP A 53 -7.65 6.69 -1.53
N GLU A 54 -7.70 6.35 -2.82
CA GLU A 54 -7.77 4.99 -3.34
C GLU A 54 -6.63 4.75 -4.33
N THR A 55 -5.89 3.67 -4.12
CA THR A 55 -4.86 3.25 -5.06
C THR A 55 -5.01 1.80 -5.46
N LYS A 56 -4.82 1.52 -6.75
CA LYS A 56 -4.77 0.14 -7.26
C LYS A 56 -3.32 -0.26 -7.56
N ILE A 57 -2.77 -1.12 -6.73
CA ILE A 57 -1.45 -1.74 -6.96
C ILE A 57 -1.58 -2.83 -8.02
N GLY A 58 -0.60 -2.94 -8.92
CA GLY A 58 -0.65 -3.89 -10.03
C GLY A 58 -1.52 -3.44 -11.21
N LYS A 59 -1.96 -2.17 -11.24
CA LYS A 59 -2.60 -1.57 -12.43
C LYS A 59 -1.55 -1.33 -13.52
N ARG A 60 -1.90 -1.68 -14.76
CA ARG A 60 -1.05 -1.43 -15.93
C ARG A 60 -0.83 0.08 -16.12
N LYS A 61 0.43 0.49 -16.26
CA LYS A 61 0.74 1.83 -16.76
C LYS A 61 0.29 1.91 -18.22
N TYR A 62 -0.58 2.87 -18.56
CA TYR A 62 -1.15 3.04 -19.91
C TYR A 62 -1.91 1.83 -20.49
N ASN A 63 -2.43 0.91 -19.63
CA ASN A 63 -3.12 -0.32 -20.06
C ASN A 63 -2.30 -1.30 -20.92
N ARG A 64 -0.99 -1.11 -21.05
CA ARG A 64 -0.08 -1.96 -21.84
C ARG A 64 0.61 -3.02 -20.98
N GLY A 65 0.93 -4.18 -21.57
CA GLY A 65 1.67 -5.27 -20.92
C GLY A 65 0.80 -6.38 -20.30
N ARG A 66 1.40 -7.20 -19.42
CA ARG A 66 0.74 -8.36 -18.77
C ARG A 66 -0.46 -7.93 -17.92
N LEU A 67 -1.53 -8.72 -17.91
CA LEU A 67 -2.63 -8.52 -16.95
C LEU A 67 -2.16 -9.00 -15.58
N VAL A 68 -2.10 -8.10 -14.62
CA VAL A 68 -1.86 -8.43 -13.21
C VAL A 68 -3.17 -8.17 -12.48
N LYS A 69 -3.63 -9.15 -11.69
CA LYS A 69 -4.77 -8.95 -10.79
C LYS A 69 -4.32 -7.95 -9.74
N GLY A 70 -4.74 -6.69 -9.91
CA GLY A 70 -4.38 -5.62 -9.00
C GLY A 70 -5.21 -5.65 -7.72
N GLN A 71 -4.60 -5.25 -6.61
CA GLN A 71 -5.24 -5.09 -5.32
C GLN A 71 -5.59 -3.62 -5.10
N TRP A 72 -6.79 -3.34 -4.61
CA TRP A 72 -7.15 -2.00 -4.18
C TRP A 72 -6.71 -1.78 -2.74
N ILE A 73 -6.23 -0.57 -2.47
CA ILE A 73 -5.87 -0.08 -1.16
C ILE A 73 -6.67 1.19 -0.94
N PHE A 74 -7.36 1.24 0.19
CA PHE A 74 -8.08 2.39 0.67
C PHE A 74 -7.32 2.98 1.85
N GLY A 75 -7.13 4.29 1.87
CA GLY A 75 -6.36 4.94 2.92
C GLY A 75 -6.93 6.29 3.32
N GLY A 76 -6.64 6.68 4.55
CA GLY A 76 -7.01 7.97 5.11
C GLY A 76 -5.86 8.62 5.86
N TYR A 77 -5.83 9.95 5.85
CA TYR A 77 -4.88 10.76 6.61
C TYR A 77 -5.59 11.93 7.28
N GLU A 78 -5.50 12.02 8.60
CA GLU A 78 -6.06 13.12 9.36
C GLU A 78 -5.04 14.26 9.50
N ARG A 79 -5.35 15.45 8.98
CA ARG A 79 -4.40 16.57 8.93
C ARG A 79 -3.91 17.04 10.29
N GLY A 80 -4.79 17.03 11.30
CA GLY A 80 -4.50 17.57 12.63
C GLY A 80 -3.59 16.65 13.45
N THR A 81 -3.94 15.37 13.55
CA THR A 81 -3.22 14.39 14.37
C THR A 81 -2.14 13.64 13.61
N LYS A 82 -2.15 13.69 12.27
CA LYS A 82 -1.29 12.90 11.37
C LYS A 82 -1.51 11.39 11.47
N LYS A 83 -2.62 10.97 12.08
CA LYS A 83 -3.04 9.57 12.11
C LYS A 83 -3.49 9.10 10.73
N ILE A 84 -3.38 7.80 10.50
CA ILE A 84 -3.75 7.18 9.24
C ILE A 84 -4.56 5.90 9.46
N PHE A 85 -5.24 5.48 8.40
CA PHE A 85 -5.60 4.08 8.19
C PHE A 85 -5.15 3.67 6.79
N ILE A 86 -4.78 2.40 6.62
CA ILE A 86 -4.48 1.82 5.31
C ILE A 86 -5.04 0.39 5.30
N VAL A 87 -6.01 0.12 4.42
CA VAL A 87 -6.71 -1.16 4.39
C VAL A 87 -6.79 -1.70 2.96
N PRO A 88 -6.40 -2.97 2.72
CA PRO A 88 -6.64 -3.62 1.44
C PRO A 88 -8.14 -3.91 1.25
N VAL A 89 -8.68 -3.58 0.09
CA VAL A 89 -10.11 -3.78 -0.24
C VAL A 89 -10.28 -4.60 -1.52
N GLN A 90 -11.40 -5.31 -1.63
CA GLN A 90 -11.67 -6.14 -2.81
C GLN A 90 -12.02 -5.29 -4.04
N ASP A 91 -12.80 -4.24 -3.83
CA ASP A 91 -13.20 -3.26 -4.83
C ASP A 91 -13.41 -1.88 -4.19
N ARG A 92 -13.79 -0.91 -5.02
CA ARG A 92 -14.02 0.50 -4.65
C ARG A 92 -15.50 0.89 -4.78
N THR A 93 -16.39 -0.08 -4.58
CA THR A 93 -17.83 0.21 -4.56
C THR A 93 -18.15 1.16 -3.42
N GLU A 94 -19.14 2.02 -3.61
CA GLU A 94 -19.59 2.96 -2.58
C GLU A 94 -19.93 2.21 -1.29
N GLU A 95 -20.62 1.08 -1.41
CA GLU A 95 -20.98 0.21 -0.30
C GLU A 95 -19.76 -0.27 0.49
N THR A 96 -18.69 -0.70 -0.19
CA THR A 96 -17.46 -1.15 0.45
C THR A 96 -16.75 -0.02 1.17
N LEU A 97 -16.66 1.16 0.54
CA LEU A 97 -15.91 2.29 1.10
C LEU A 97 -16.65 2.98 2.24
N LEU A 98 -17.97 3.14 2.14
CA LEU A 98 -18.79 3.69 3.21
C LEU A 98 -18.78 2.78 4.45
N ALA A 99 -18.91 1.46 4.26
CA ALA A 99 -18.83 0.51 5.36
C ALA A 99 -17.49 0.61 6.12
N LEU A 100 -16.39 0.88 5.41
CA LEU A 100 -15.08 1.07 6.02
C LEU A 100 -14.98 2.40 6.77
N LEU A 101 -15.55 3.49 6.26
CA LEU A 101 -15.55 4.79 6.97
C LEU A 101 -16.37 4.79 8.27
N GLU A 102 -17.30 3.85 8.43
CA GLU A 102 -18.04 3.69 9.69
C GLU A 102 -17.22 3.00 10.78
N VAL A 103 -16.25 2.17 10.41
CA VAL A 103 -15.49 1.29 11.32
C VAL A 103 -14.03 1.75 11.51
N LEU A 104 -13.46 2.38 10.48
CA LEU A 104 -12.21 3.14 10.47
C LEU A 104 -12.50 4.63 10.69
#